data_AF-A0A8T4E4X3-F1
#
_entry.id   AF-A0A8T4E4X3-F1
#
_cell.length_a   1.000
_cell.length_b   1.000
_cell.length_c   1.000
_cell.angle_alpha   90.00
_cell.angle_beta   90.00
_cell.angle_gamma   90.00
#
_symmetry.space_group_name_H-M   'P 1'
#
loop_
_entity.id
_entity.type
_entity.pdbx_description
1 polymer ?
#
loop_
_entity_poly.entity_id
_entity_poly.type
_entity_poly.pdbx_seq_one_letter_code
_entity_poly.pdbx_strand_id
1 'polypeptide(L)'
;MSKKKKEAEVEISEEEPELEEIEEIEEVEKAPVSEAPKTEEAVSEEAEPEEEIIDERIYTVPLRKAYWTGSRLRRANRSVRILREFVERHMKPEELLIQPEVNEKLWARGIERPPRRVRVRATKNADNLVRVYLAEG
;
A
#
# COMPACT_ATOMS: atom_id res chain seq x y z
N MET A 1 45.68 64.43 24.05
CA MET A 1 46.36 63.19 23.60
C MET A 1 45.25 62.24 23.13
N SER A 2 44.73 62.34 21.92
CA SER A 2 45.33 61.88 20.64
C SER A 2 45.91 60.48 20.72
N LYS A 3 45.10 59.50 20.31
CA LYS A 3 45.43 58.38 19.40
C LYS A 3 44.13 57.56 19.23
N LYS A 4 43.70 57.06 18.07
CA LYS A 4 44.09 57.21 16.65
C LYS A 4 43.14 56.25 15.89
N LYS A 5 42.47 56.72 14.82
CA LYS A 5 41.95 55.96 13.64
C LYS A 5 40.91 54.85 13.91
N LYS A 6 39.67 54.85 13.41
CA LYS A 6 39.08 55.19 12.09
C LYS A 6 39.62 54.36 10.90
N GLU A 7 38.67 53.64 10.28
CA GLU A 7 38.66 52.94 8.97
C GLU A 7 39.38 51.57 8.86
N ALA A 8 38.64 50.50 8.54
CA ALA A 8 38.49 49.97 7.16
C ALA A 8 37.53 48.74 7.11
N GLU A 9 36.64 48.77 6.10
CA GLU A 9 35.96 47.75 5.27
C GLU A 9 35.82 46.29 5.79
N VAL A 10 34.72 45.57 5.54
CA VAL A 10 34.33 45.05 4.21
C VAL A 10 32.80 45.01 4.03
N GLU A 11 32.38 45.51 2.88
CA GLU A 11 31.06 45.42 2.28
C GLU A 11 30.66 43.96 2.03
N ILE A 12 29.41 43.62 2.36
CA ILE A 12 28.69 42.57 1.64
C ILE A 12 27.54 43.29 0.97
N SER A 13 27.82 43.70 -0.26
CA SER A 13 26.84 43.96 -1.31
C SER A 13 26.12 42.65 -1.64
N GLU A 14 24.80 42.74 -1.77
CA GLU A 14 23.87 41.87 -2.50
C GLU A 14 22.50 42.46 -2.14
N GLU A 15 22.12 43.63 -2.64
CA GLU A 15 21.62 43.88 -4.01
C GLU A 15 20.79 42.69 -4.53
N GLU A 16 19.46 42.88 -4.47
CA GLU A 16 18.41 41.95 -4.87
C GLU A 16 18.59 41.48 -6.33
N PRO A 17 18.12 40.26 -6.66
CA PRO A 17 16.78 40.21 -7.27
C PRO A 17 15.94 39.00 -6.83
N GLU A 18 14.90 39.23 -6.01
CA GLU A 18 13.84 38.22 -5.71
C GLU A 18 12.72 38.19 -6.76
N LEU A 19 12.92 38.74 -7.96
CA LEU A 19 11.86 38.82 -8.99
C LEU A 19 12.15 38.00 -10.26
N GLU A 20 13.36 37.49 -10.44
CA GLU A 20 13.70 36.62 -11.58
C GLU A 20 13.35 35.14 -11.30
N GLU A 21 13.43 34.71 -10.04
CA GLU A 21 13.12 33.32 -9.64
C GLU A 21 11.63 32.96 -9.73
N ILE A 22 10.73 33.93 -9.87
CA ILE A 22 9.29 33.68 -9.92
C ILE A 22 8.82 33.44 -11.37
N GLU A 23 9.45 34.11 -12.34
CA GLU A 23 9.13 33.95 -13.77
C GLU A 23 9.68 32.62 -14.33
N GLU A 24 10.81 32.13 -13.81
CA GLU A 24 11.41 30.85 -14.25
C GLU A 24 10.55 29.62 -13.90
N ILE A 25 9.64 29.73 -12.94
CA ILE A 25 8.73 28.64 -12.56
C ILE A 25 7.50 28.58 -13.49
N GLU A 26 7.08 29.72 -14.06
CA GLU A 26 5.90 29.78 -14.93
C GLU A 26 6.23 29.40 -16.39
N GLU A 27 7.47 29.62 -16.84
CA GLU A 27 7.86 29.34 -18.24
C GLU A 27 8.23 27.87 -18.52
N VAL A 28 8.41 27.03 -17.49
CA VAL A 28 8.61 25.58 -17.65
C VAL A 28 7.33 24.86 -18.08
N GLU A 29 6.15 25.48 -17.93
CA GLU A 29 4.86 24.85 -18.28
C GLU A 29 4.41 25.01 -19.75
N LYS A 30 5.24 25.55 -20.66
CA LYS A 30 4.80 25.77 -22.06
C LYS A 30 5.76 25.31 -23.18
N ALA A 31 6.08 24.00 -23.17
CA ALA A 31 6.18 23.08 -24.34
C ALA A 31 7.22 23.35 -25.48
N PRO A 32 7.47 22.44 -26.46
CA PRO A 32 7.22 20.98 -26.56
C PRO A 32 8.45 20.17 -27.08
N VAL A 33 8.68 18.95 -26.58
CA VAL A 33 9.33 17.89 -27.39
C VAL A 33 8.59 16.57 -27.20
N SER A 34 8.16 16.05 -28.36
CA SER A 34 7.67 14.72 -28.66
C SER A 34 8.31 13.59 -27.86
N GLU A 35 7.48 12.74 -27.26
CA GLU A 35 7.28 11.33 -27.66
C GLU A 35 6.53 10.58 -26.54
N ALA A 36 5.21 10.44 -26.71
CA ALA A 36 4.44 9.26 -26.29
C ALA A 36 2.95 9.42 -26.66
N PRO A 37 2.55 9.09 -27.90
CA PRO A 37 1.19 8.62 -28.14
C PRO A 37 1.10 7.12 -27.77
N LYS A 38 0.00 6.76 -27.10
CA LYS A 38 -0.54 5.40 -26.86
C LYS A 38 0.21 4.50 -25.88
N THR A 39 -0.28 4.43 -24.62
CA THR A 39 -0.54 3.13 -23.96
C THR A 39 -1.48 3.20 -22.74
N GLU A 40 -2.47 4.09 -22.68
CA GLU A 40 -3.59 3.93 -21.72
C GLU A 40 -4.67 2.93 -22.22
N GLU A 41 -4.58 2.49 -23.47
CA GLU A 41 -5.46 1.47 -24.08
C GLU A 41 -4.79 0.11 -24.31
N ALA A 42 -3.59 -0.15 -23.76
CA ALA A 42 -2.94 -1.48 -23.89
C ALA A 42 -2.53 -2.10 -22.55
N VAL A 43 -3.31 -1.88 -21.49
CA VAL A 43 -3.31 -2.77 -20.30
C VAL A 43 -4.71 -3.34 -20.05
N SER A 44 -5.62 -3.21 -21.02
CA SER A 44 -6.98 -3.77 -20.99
C SER A 44 -7.19 -4.99 -21.89
N GLU A 45 -6.14 -5.51 -22.54
CA GLU A 45 -6.25 -6.69 -23.44
C GLU A 45 -5.27 -7.85 -23.16
N GLU A 46 -4.44 -7.81 -22.11
CA GLU A 46 -3.60 -8.97 -21.70
C GLU A 46 -3.80 -9.35 -20.23
N ALA A 47 -5.06 -9.49 -19.81
CA ALA A 47 -5.39 -10.04 -18.49
C ALA A 47 -6.59 -10.97 -18.56
N GLU A 48 -6.57 -11.92 -19.49
CA GLU A 48 -7.17 -13.22 -19.22
C GLU A 48 -6.13 -14.30 -19.54
N PRO A 49 -5.18 -14.59 -18.63
CA PRO A 49 -5.03 -15.99 -18.34
C PRO A 49 -6.41 -16.40 -17.81
N GLU A 50 -7.10 -17.25 -18.56
CA GLU A 50 -8.08 -18.17 -17.99
C GLU A 50 -7.34 -18.92 -16.87
N GLU A 51 -7.19 -18.31 -15.69
CA GLU A 51 -6.62 -18.97 -14.52
C GLU A 51 -7.61 -20.09 -14.26
N GLU A 52 -7.28 -21.31 -14.67
CA GLU A 52 -8.09 -22.49 -14.37
C GLU A 52 -8.18 -22.61 -12.86
N ILE A 53 -9.30 -22.14 -12.31
CA ILE A 53 -9.60 -22.25 -10.88
C ILE A 53 -10.02 -23.69 -10.66
N ILE A 54 -9.11 -24.49 -10.10
CA ILE A 54 -9.32 -25.92 -9.86
C ILE A 54 -10.29 -26.12 -8.70
N ASP A 55 -10.09 -25.38 -7.62
CA ASP A 55 -10.81 -25.55 -6.37
C ASP A 55 -11.27 -24.19 -5.85
N GLU A 56 -12.57 -24.04 -5.68
CA GLU A 56 -13.18 -22.91 -4.99
C GLU A 56 -13.88 -23.38 -3.72
N ARG A 57 -13.54 -22.77 -2.58
CA ARG A 57 -14.11 -23.14 -1.28
C ARG A 57 -14.42 -21.90 -0.45
N ILE A 58 -15.61 -21.90 0.16
CA ILE A 58 -16.03 -20.86 1.10
C ILE A 58 -15.80 -21.38 2.52
N TYR A 59 -14.94 -20.69 3.27
CA TYR A 59 -14.63 -21.00 4.65
C TYR A 59 -15.18 -19.93 5.58
N THR A 60 -15.60 -20.35 6.78
CA THR A 60 -15.80 -19.42 7.90
C THR A 60 -14.63 -19.55 8.85
N VAL A 61 -13.73 -18.59 8.84
CA VAL A 61 -12.50 -18.60 9.63
C VAL A 61 -12.77 -18.09 11.04
N PRO A 62 -12.55 -18.90 12.08
CA PRO A 62 -12.71 -18.46 13.47
C PRO A 62 -11.46 -17.73 13.94
N LEU A 63 -11.56 -16.41 14.08
CA LEU A 63 -10.49 -15.54 14.59
C LEU A 63 -10.53 -15.42 16.12
N ARG A 64 -11.34 -16.26 16.76
CA ARG A 64 -11.49 -16.37 18.21
C ARG A 64 -10.11 -16.29 18.87
N LYS A 65 -9.17 -17.16 18.50
CA LYS A 65 -7.81 -17.24 19.07
C LYS A 65 -7.06 -15.90 19.19
N ALA A 66 -7.32 -14.94 18.30
CA ALA A 66 -6.69 -13.60 18.38
C ALA A 66 -6.94 -12.90 19.72
N TYR A 67 -8.10 -13.13 20.35
CA TYR A 67 -8.52 -12.48 21.60
C TYR A 67 -7.96 -13.10 22.87
N TRP A 68 -7.67 -14.40 22.87
CA TRP A 68 -7.18 -15.14 24.05
C TRP A 68 -5.66 -15.03 24.19
N THR A 69 -4.96 -14.82 23.08
CA THR A 69 -3.51 -14.70 23.09
C THR A 69 -3.09 -13.24 23.31
N GLY A 70 -2.14 -12.99 24.21
CA GLY A 70 -1.35 -11.75 24.28
C GLY A 70 -2.12 -10.42 24.45
N SER A 71 -1.48 -9.32 24.01
CA SER A 71 -1.98 -7.94 24.19
C SER A 71 -3.08 -7.55 23.19
N ARG A 72 -3.96 -6.62 23.63
CA ARG A 72 -5.06 -6.04 22.85
C ARG A 72 -4.58 -5.33 21.59
N LEU A 73 -3.46 -4.63 21.67
CA LEU A 73 -2.88 -3.83 20.59
C LEU A 73 -2.25 -4.67 19.46
N ARG A 74 -2.28 -6.01 19.54
CA ARG A 74 -1.74 -6.88 18.49
C ARG A 74 -2.78 -7.84 17.92
N ARG A 75 -4.07 -7.60 18.20
CA ARG A 75 -5.14 -8.53 17.82
C ARG A 75 -5.40 -8.56 16.33
N ALA A 76 -5.47 -7.42 15.65
CA ALA A 76 -5.66 -7.39 14.19
C ALA A 76 -4.49 -8.07 13.46
N ASN A 77 -3.24 -7.70 13.78
CA ASN A 77 -2.04 -8.37 13.29
C ASN A 77 -2.07 -9.90 13.51
N ARG A 78 -2.49 -10.35 14.70
CA ARG A 78 -2.62 -11.80 14.96
C ARG A 78 -3.77 -12.44 14.18
N SER A 79 -4.84 -11.71 13.92
CA SER A 79 -5.96 -12.21 13.14
C SER A 79 -5.54 -12.52 11.70
N VAL A 80 -4.71 -11.65 11.10
CA VAL A 80 -4.10 -11.91 9.79
C VAL A 80 -3.22 -13.16 9.82
N ARG A 81 -2.40 -13.33 10.87
CA ARG A 81 -1.59 -14.55 11.03
C ARG A 81 -2.44 -15.82 11.16
N ILE A 82 -3.49 -15.78 11.96
CA ILE A 82 -4.42 -16.91 12.13
C ILE A 82 -5.11 -17.24 10.79
N LEU A 83 -5.45 -16.22 10.00
CA LEU A 83 -6.01 -16.42 8.67
C LEU A 83 -5.01 -17.14 7.74
N ARG A 84 -3.74 -16.71 7.73
CA ARG A 84 -2.67 -17.39 6.96
C ARG A 84 -2.51 -18.85 7.38
N GLU A 85 -2.34 -19.11 8.67
CA GLU A 85 -2.21 -20.46 9.23
C GLU A 85 -3.44 -21.34 8.90
N PHE A 86 -4.64 -20.74 8.85
CA PHE A 86 -5.86 -21.46 8.48
C PHE A 86 -5.81 -21.89 7.02
N VAL A 87 -5.44 -20.99 6.10
CA VAL A 87 -5.37 -21.29 4.66
C VAL A 87 -4.25 -22.29 4.38
N GLU A 88 -3.09 -22.12 4.99
CA GLU A 88 -1.95 -23.05 4.89
C GLU A 88 -2.33 -24.47 5.28
N ARG A 89 -3.12 -24.63 6.36
CA ARG A 89 -3.56 -25.95 6.82
C ARG A 89 -4.51 -26.67 5.85
N HIS A 90 -5.42 -25.93 5.23
CA HIS A 90 -6.51 -26.51 4.44
C HIS A 90 -6.16 -26.65 2.96
N MET A 91 -5.55 -25.62 2.36
CA MET A 91 -5.25 -25.58 0.92
C MET A 91 -3.80 -25.99 0.61
N LYS A 92 -2.90 -25.90 1.59
CA LYS A 92 -1.45 -26.11 1.42
C LYS A 92 -0.89 -25.37 0.18
N PRO A 93 -1.02 -24.03 0.13
CA PRO A 93 -0.51 -23.24 -0.98
C PRO A 93 1.02 -23.19 -0.96
N GLU A 94 1.61 -22.98 -2.13
CA GLU A 94 3.02 -22.58 -2.25
C GLU A 94 3.16 -21.08 -1.97
N GLU A 95 2.26 -20.28 -2.54
CA GLU A 95 2.18 -18.84 -2.31
C GLU A 95 0.74 -18.40 -1.95
N LEU A 96 0.64 -17.46 -1.01
CA LEU A 96 -0.63 -16.99 -0.45
C LEU A 96 -0.80 -15.49 -0.64
N LEU A 97 -1.77 -15.13 -1.48
CA LEU A 97 -2.16 -13.76 -1.75
C LEU A 97 -3.51 -13.45 -1.07
N ILE A 98 -3.46 -12.56 -0.09
CA ILE A 98 -4.66 -12.08 0.60
C ILE A 98 -5.09 -10.78 -0.05
N GLN A 99 -6.33 -10.75 -0.55
CA GLN A 99 -6.86 -9.54 -1.16
C GLN A 99 -7.02 -8.41 -0.13
N PRO A 100 -6.83 -7.14 -0.54
CA PRO A 100 -6.94 -5.98 0.35
C PRO A 100 -8.26 -5.93 1.11
N GLU A 101 -9.38 -6.29 0.47
CA GLU A 101 -10.73 -6.31 1.05
C GLU A 101 -10.81 -7.12 2.36
N VAL A 102 -10.14 -8.27 2.40
CA VAL A 102 -10.13 -9.13 3.58
C VAL A 102 -9.35 -8.46 4.71
N ASN A 103 -8.24 -7.80 4.37
CA ASN A 103 -7.46 -7.05 5.34
C ASN A 103 -8.25 -5.87 5.88
N GLU A 104 -8.86 -5.06 5.01
CA GLU A 104 -9.73 -3.94 5.41
C GLU A 104 -10.84 -4.41 6.35
N LYS A 105 -11.50 -5.54 6.06
CA LYS A 105 -12.51 -6.10 6.95
C LYS A 105 -11.95 -6.47 8.32
N LEU A 106 -10.73 -7.01 8.39
CA LEU A 106 -10.05 -7.33 9.64
C LEU A 106 -9.72 -6.08 10.46
N TRP A 107 -9.39 -4.98 9.79
CA TRP A 107 -9.00 -3.71 10.39
C TRP A 107 -10.16 -2.70 10.56
N ALA A 108 -11.36 -3.01 10.06
CA ALA A 108 -12.52 -2.10 10.03
C ALA A 108 -12.94 -1.52 11.40
N ARG A 109 -12.61 -2.19 12.51
CA ARG A 109 -12.91 -1.75 13.89
C ARG A 109 -11.64 -1.37 14.68
N GLY A 110 -10.53 -1.16 13.98
CA GLY A 110 -9.22 -0.88 14.54
C GLY A 110 -8.51 -2.10 15.12
N ILE A 111 -7.32 -1.84 15.68
CA ILE A 111 -6.36 -2.88 16.08
C ILE A 111 -6.84 -3.77 17.25
N GLU A 112 -7.69 -3.24 18.12
CA GLU A 112 -8.13 -3.91 19.35
C GLU A 112 -9.30 -4.88 19.17
N ARG A 113 -10.14 -4.65 18.16
CA ARG A 113 -11.45 -5.31 18.02
C ARG A 113 -11.67 -5.89 16.62
N PRO A 114 -10.75 -6.72 16.09
CA PRO A 114 -10.99 -7.39 14.81
C PRO A 114 -12.25 -8.27 14.87
N PRO A 115 -12.93 -8.54 13.74
CA PRO A 115 -14.06 -9.46 13.69
C PRO A 115 -13.74 -10.83 14.32
N ARG A 116 -14.70 -11.45 15.02
CA ARG A 116 -14.48 -12.77 15.63
C ARG A 116 -14.54 -13.93 14.64
N ARG A 117 -15.24 -13.73 13.51
CA ARG A 117 -15.40 -14.68 12.41
C ARG A 117 -15.35 -13.88 11.12
N VAL A 118 -14.69 -14.42 10.11
CA VAL A 118 -14.67 -13.84 8.76
C VAL A 118 -15.00 -14.97 7.78
N ARG A 119 -15.94 -14.70 6.88
CA ARG A 119 -16.26 -15.61 5.77
C ARG A 119 -15.37 -15.22 4.61
N VAL A 120 -14.73 -16.23 4.03
CA VAL A 120 -13.65 -16.04 3.08
C VAL A 120 -13.83 -17.05 1.95
N ARG A 121 -13.68 -16.58 0.72
CA ARG A 121 -13.68 -17.40 -0.50
C ARG A 121 -12.24 -17.58 -0.92
N ALA A 122 -11.76 -18.82 -0.89
CA ALA A 122 -10.41 -19.15 -1.28
C ALA A 122 -10.46 -19.87 -2.63
N THR A 123 -9.78 -19.33 -3.62
CA THR A 123 -9.63 -19.89 -4.96
C THR A 123 -8.21 -20.42 -5.10
N LYS A 124 -8.08 -21.64 -5.63
CA LYS A 124 -6.79 -22.28 -5.90
C LYS A 124 -6.61 -22.41 -7.41
N ASN A 125 -5.45 -21.94 -7.89
CA ASN A 125 -5.05 -22.02 -9.30
C ASN A 125 -4.19 -23.27 -9.56
N ALA A 126 -3.91 -23.55 -10.85
CA ALA A 126 -3.03 -24.63 -11.28
C ALA A 126 -1.62 -24.55 -10.67
N ASP A 127 -1.07 -23.34 -10.50
CA ASP A 127 0.26 -23.10 -9.93
C ASP A 127 0.31 -23.22 -8.39
N ASN A 128 -0.69 -23.85 -7.75
CA ASN A 128 -0.87 -23.90 -6.29
C ASN A 128 -0.92 -22.53 -5.59
N LEU A 129 -1.07 -21.44 -6.35
CA LEU A 129 -1.32 -20.10 -5.84
C LEU A 129 -2.73 -20.04 -5.27
N VAL A 130 -2.86 -19.54 -4.04
CA VAL A 130 -4.18 -19.34 -3.41
C VAL A 130 -4.46 -17.86 -3.24
N ARG A 131 -5.55 -17.42 -3.85
CA ARG A 131 -6.10 -16.08 -3.68
C ARG A 131 -7.26 -16.12 -2.71
N VAL A 132 -7.28 -15.15 -1.79
CA VAL A 132 -8.23 -15.11 -0.68
C VAL A 132 -9.10 -13.86 -0.79
N TYR A 133 -10.37 -14.05 -1.10
CA TYR A 133 -11.38 -13.02 -1.27
C TYR A 133 -12.32 -12.92 -0.07
N LEU A 134 -12.92 -11.74 0.13
CA LEU A 134 -13.96 -11.58 1.13
C LEU A 134 -15.25 -12.24 0.62
N ALA A 135 -15.79 -13.20 1.37
CA ALA A 135 -17.11 -13.72 1.09
C ALA A 135 -18.09 -12.97 1.98
N GLU A 136 -18.90 -12.09 1.38
CA GLU A 136 -19.91 -11.36 2.13
C GLU A 136 -20.95 -12.31 2.75
N GLY A 137 -21.45 -11.90 3.91
CA GLY A 137 -22.35 -12.69 4.75
C GLY A 137 -22.93 -11.88 5.88
#